data_AF-A0A3B0UQL4-F1
#
_entry.id   AF-A0A3B0UQL4-F1
#
_cell.length_a   1.000
_cell.length_b   1.000
_cell.length_c   1.000
_cell.angle_alpha   90.00
_cell.angle_beta   90.00
_cell.angle_gamma   90.00
#
_symmetry.space_group_name_H-M   'P 1'
#
loop_
_entity.id
_entity.type
_entity.pdbx_description
1 polymer ?
#
loop_
_entity_poly.entity_id
_entity_poly.type
_entity_poly.pdbx_seq_one_letter_code
_entity_poly.pdbx_strand_id
1 'polypeptide(L)'
;MRSDRCFLVLGGSGLVGSQIVRTVARAMEPARIVVASLFRGEVREFLYDARKEFPNIEFVGAWGDVFVRDQFSLEHRRRLLLSRPNRDMLYEDLFGSLDGAYGRSALVQLIQQYKPDVIVDSINTATAISYQDIASLSKQTYDFLQQLRQIVDHQDLEKLDALGKSLEQNVSTLLISQSLPQLIRHVQMLHKAMCEVGTRLYLKIGTTGTGGMGLNIPYTHSEDRPSAKLMSKTAVGFAHTGLMFLMARTPNGPLVKELKPGAMIGYRRVAYKSVKMRGRPQFRYHSQVHALNGRLMLRGDENRFQRIGKLHMAGVDTGENGFFARGEFEAITHINQMEFVTPEEISQQALLEIKGSNTGYDVIGGIDSSIINPSFRAGVLRQTALDKLARIEEETNSHSVALGQLGPPELSKLLYEAHLLRLNYQTLQNVLQTPASELSETLYHFIMENELLRTQITSIGVPILAPDGKQLIRGPRINIPESIYREVELTPEGVNSWAQKGWVDLRPSNCKTWQERFERMRRTQHMLHTRGTSSVTMKTYLPETIEIGSVVAWLFNNDYQGYRIK
;
A
#
# COMPACT_ATOMS: atom_id res chain seq x y z
N MET A 1 29.67 -2.50 -6.23
CA MET A 1 28.39 -2.61 -5.50
C MET A 1 28.70 -2.92 -4.04
N ARG A 2 28.07 -2.23 -3.08
CA ARG A 2 28.14 -2.66 -1.66
C ARG A 2 27.60 -4.09 -1.61
N SER A 3 28.34 -5.02 -1.00
CA SER A 3 27.78 -6.34 -0.71
C SER A 3 26.62 -6.20 0.27
N ASP A 4 25.53 -6.92 0.06
CA ASP A 4 24.40 -6.94 1.01
C ASP A 4 24.87 -7.55 2.32
N ARG A 5 24.85 -6.77 3.40
CA ARG A 5 25.38 -7.19 4.71
C ARG A 5 24.30 -7.64 5.67
N CYS A 6 23.10 -7.07 5.58
CA CYS A 6 21.99 -7.33 6.49
C CYS A 6 20.73 -7.74 5.73
N PHE A 7 20.23 -8.94 6.00
CA PHE A 7 18.96 -9.45 5.48
C PHE A 7 17.90 -9.47 6.57
N LEU A 8 16.69 -9.01 6.27
CA LEU A 8 15.50 -9.23 7.10
C LEU A 8 14.55 -10.18 6.37
N VAL A 9 14.27 -11.34 6.96
CA VAL A 9 13.33 -12.31 6.41
C VAL A 9 12.07 -12.35 7.28
N LEU A 10 11.00 -11.72 6.78
CA LEU A 10 9.68 -11.77 7.40
C LEU A 10 9.01 -13.12 7.07
N GLY A 11 8.49 -13.81 8.08
CA GLY A 11 8.09 -15.22 7.96
C GLY A 11 9.28 -16.18 7.88
N GLY A 12 10.46 -15.77 8.35
CA GLY A 12 11.72 -16.52 8.21
C GLY A 12 11.81 -17.87 8.92
N SER A 13 10.97 -18.18 9.91
CA SER A 13 10.89 -19.54 10.48
C SER A 13 9.84 -20.42 9.79
N GLY A 14 9.10 -19.86 8.83
CA GLY A 14 8.14 -20.60 8.00
C GLY A 14 8.83 -21.48 6.97
N LEU A 15 8.04 -22.32 6.29
CA LEU A 15 8.55 -23.32 5.34
C LEU A 15 9.43 -22.69 4.24
N VAL A 16 8.92 -21.66 3.55
CA VAL A 16 9.68 -20.95 2.50
C VAL A 16 10.76 -20.05 3.10
N GLY A 17 10.41 -19.25 4.11
CA GLY A 17 11.32 -18.28 4.70
C GLY A 17 12.59 -18.94 5.27
N SER A 18 12.45 -20.08 5.94
CA SER A 18 13.60 -20.82 6.48
C SER A 18 14.54 -21.34 5.39
N GLN A 19 13.98 -21.79 4.27
CA GLN A 19 14.77 -22.24 3.14
C GLN A 19 15.44 -21.07 2.41
N ILE A 20 14.78 -19.91 2.29
CA ILE A 20 15.42 -18.68 1.81
C ILE A 20 16.58 -18.28 2.71
N VAL A 21 16.39 -18.31 4.04
CA VAL A 21 17.47 -18.01 4.99
C VAL A 21 18.68 -18.91 4.76
N ARG A 22 18.48 -20.24 4.65
CA ARG A 22 19.57 -21.20 4.39
C ARG A 22 20.25 -20.96 3.04
N THR A 23 19.47 -20.72 1.98
CA THR A 23 19.99 -20.48 0.63
C THR A 23 20.79 -19.18 0.57
N VAL A 24 20.33 -18.10 1.19
CA VAL A 24 21.06 -16.84 1.30
C VAL A 24 22.32 -17.01 2.15
N ALA A 25 22.21 -17.65 3.32
CA ALA A 25 23.35 -17.91 4.20
C ALA A 25 24.47 -18.67 3.46
N ARG A 26 24.11 -19.71 2.72
CA ARG A 26 25.07 -20.56 1.98
C ARG A 26 25.69 -19.87 0.76
N ALA A 27 24.94 -19.03 0.07
CA ALA A 27 25.35 -18.52 -1.26
C ALA A 27 25.80 -17.05 -1.27
N MET A 28 25.56 -16.31 -0.19
CA MET A 28 25.92 -14.89 -0.06
C MET A 28 26.73 -14.57 1.19
N GLU A 29 26.71 -15.44 2.22
CA GLU A 29 27.44 -15.26 3.48
C GLU A 29 27.33 -13.84 4.07
N PRO A 30 26.10 -13.30 4.26
CA PRO A 30 25.94 -11.95 4.79
C PRO A 30 26.45 -11.84 6.22
N ALA A 31 26.79 -10.63 6.65
CA ALA A 31 27.21 -10.39 8.03
C ALA A 31 26.09 -10.70 9.04
N ARG A 32 24.84 -10.43 8.68
CA ARG A 32 23.68 -10.59 9.56
C ARG A 32 22.43 -11.05 8.81
N ILE A 33 21.67 -11.96 9.43
CA ILE A 33 20.31 -12.33 9.01
C ILE A 33 19.35 -12.19 10.20
N VAL A 34 18.35 -11.34 10.05
CA VAL A 34 17.24 -11.18 10.99
C VAL A 34 16.08 -12.06 10.56
N VAL A 35 15.70 -13.01 11.41
CA VAL A 35 14.59 -13.94 11.21
C VAL A 35 13.41 -13.44 12.03
N ALA A 36 12.38 -12.94 11.36
CA ALA A 36 11.18 -12.43 11.99
C ALA A 36 9.98 -13.34 11.70
N SER A 37 9.25 -13.81 12.71
CA SER A 37 8.04 -14.63 12.53
C SER A 37 7.08 -14.52 13.71
N LEU A 38 5.82 -14.93 13.55
CA LEU A 38 4.79 -14.68 14.56
C LEU A 38 5.10 -15.30 15.94
N PHE A 39 5.63 -16.53 15.97
CA PHE A 39 5.80 -17.28 17.20
C PHE A 39 7.26 -17.34 17.67
N ARG A 40 7.51 -16.86 18.90
CA ARG A 40 8.83 -16.87 19.55
C ARG A 40 9.49 -18.26 19.58
N GLY A 41 8.70 -19.32 19.81
CA GLY A 41 9.20 -20.69 19.89
C GLY A 41 9.82 -21.17 18.57
N GLU A 42 9.11 -20.96 17.46
CA GLU A 42 9.55 -21.36 16.12
C GLU A 42 10.81 -20.61 15.68
N VAL A 43 10.88 -19.31 15.99
CA VAL A 43 12.08 -18.50 15.72
C VAL A 43 13.27 -19.03 16.51
N ARG A 44 13.13 -19.31 17.80
CA ARG A 44 14.22 -19.81 18.64
C ARG A 44 14.74 -21.18 18.20
N GLU A 45 13.83 -22.09 17.88
CA GLU A 45 14.18 -23.43 17.38
C GLU A 45 14.97 -23.31 16.06
N PHE A 46 14.46 -22.52 15.11
CA PHE A 46 15.14 -22.33 13.83
C PHE A 46 16.52 -21.68 13.97
N LEU A 47 16.65 -20.66 14.82
CA LEU A 47 17.92 -19.96 15.04
C LEU A 47 18.97 -20.87 15.68
N TYR A 48 18.56 -21.81 16.53
CA TYR A 48 19.48 -22.78 17.13
C TYR A 48 20.14 -23.65 16.05
N ASP A 49 19.36 -24.13 15.08
CA ASP A 49 19.86 -24.93 13.97
C ASP A 49 20.68 -24.09 12.98
N ALA A 50 20.18 -22.90 12.61
CA ALA A 50 20.84 -22.02 11.66
C ALA A 50 22.23 -21.56 12.14
N ARG A 51 22.39 -21.26 13.44
CA ARG A 51 23.69 -20.87 14.03
C ARG A 51 24.69 -22.02 14.06
N LYS A 52 24.22 -23.27 14.14
CA LYS A 52 25.09 -24.44 14.02
C LYS A 52 25.53 -24.69 12.59
N GLU A 53 24.61 -24.52 11.64
CA GLU A 53 24.88 -24.74 10.21
C GLU A 53 25.80 -23.64 9.64
N PHE A 54 25.64 -22.38 10.08
CA PHE A 54 26.36 -21.22 9.57
C PHE A 54 26.97 -20.39 10.71
N PRO A 55 28.09 -20.82 11.30
CA PRO A 55 28.69 -20.17 12.48
C PRO A 55 29.25 -18.76 12.22
N ASN A 56 29.53 -18.42 10.96
CA ASN A 56 30.15 -17.15 10.57
C ASN A 56 29.14 -16.00 10.37
N ILE A 57 27.83 -16.27 10.48
CA ILE A 57 26.76 -15.31 10.24
C ILE A 57 26.09 -14.93 11.56
N GLU A 58 25.88 -13.64 11.80
CA GLU A 58 25.10 -13.18 12.94
C GLU A 58 23.60 -13.39 12.71
N PHE A 59 22.99 -14.37 13.39
CA PHE A 59 21.54 -14.56 13.34
C PHE A 59 20.82 -13.88 14.50
N VAL A 60 19.84 -13.04 14.17
CA VAL A 60 19.00 -12.32 15.13
C VAL A 60 17.55 -12.76 14.99
N GLY A 61 16.84 -12.92 16.11
CA GLY A 61 15.42 -13.30 16.11
C GLY A 61 14.52 -12.14 16.48
N ALA A 62 13.43 -11.98 15.74
CA ALA A 62 12.32 -11.09 16.07
C ALA A 62 10.99 -11.85 15.99
N TRP A 63 9.99 -11.45 16.78
CA TRP A 63 8.68 -12.11 16.75
C TRP A 63 7.52 -11.19 17.11
N GLY A 64 6.31 -11.60 16.73
CA GLY A 64 5.08 -10.85 16.93
C GLY A 64 4.36 -10.53 15.62
N ASP A 65 3.16 -9.98 15.74
CA ASP A 65 2.35 -9.49 14.64
C ASP A 65 2.88 -8.14 14.15
N VAL A 66 3.38 -8.12 12.91
CA VAL A 66 3.97 -6.94 12.27
C VAL A 66 2.91 -6.02 11.62
N PHE A 67 1.63 -6.43 11.61
CA PHE A 67 0.53 -5.65 11.03
C PHE A 67 -0.15 -4.71 12.04
N VAL A 68 0.33 -4.69 13.27
CA VAL A 68 -0.20 -3.84 14.36
C VAL A 68 0.90 -2.97 14.96
N ARG A 69 0.50 -2.05 15.84
CA ARG A 69 1.45 -1.30 16.66
C ARG A 69 2.27 -2.22 17.57
N ASP A 70 3.50 -1.82 17.88
CA ASP A 70 4.47 -2.63 18.65
C ASP A 70 3.91 -3.15 19.98
N GLN A 71 3.20 -2.30 20.72
CA GLN A 71 2.52 -2.66 21.97
C GLN A 71 1.54 -3.85 21.84
N PHE A 72 0.97 -4.05 20.65
CA PHE A 72 0.00 -5.11 20.38
C PHE A 72 0.61 -6.33 19.68
N SER A 73 1.91 -6.29 19.33
CA SER A 73 2.57 -7.32 18.51
C SER A 73 2.53 -8.72 19.15
N LEU A 74 2.48 -8.82 20.48
CA LEU A 74 2.42 -10.10 21.19
C LEU A 74 1.01 -10.51 21.60
N GLU A 75 0.00 -9.69 21.31
CA GLU A 75 -1.38 -9.92 21.69
C GLU A 75 -2.18 -10.63 20.60
N HIS A 76 -3.12 -11.47 21.03
CA HIS A 76 -4.04 -12.08 20.08
C HIS A 76 -5.10 -11.07 19.63
N ARG A 77 -5.23 -10.86 18.32
CA ARG A 77 -6.22 -9.95 17.72
C ARG A 77 -7.63 -10.07 18.32
N ARG A 78 -8.11 -11.30 18.56
CA ARG A 78 -9.43 -11.51 19.19
C ARG A 78 -9.57 -10.84 20.56
N ARG A 79 -8.52 -10.81 21.37
CA ARG A 79 -8.53 -10.14 22.68
C ARG A 79 -8.51 -8.62 22.51
N LEU A 80 -7.74 -8.11 21.56
CA LEU A 80 -7.70 -6.67 21.23
C LEU A 80 -9.10 -6.16 20.88
N LEU A 81 -9.84 -6.91 20.06
CA LEU A 81 -11.18 -6.53 19.60
C LEU A 81 -12.25 -6.49 20.71
N LEU A 82 -12.02 -7.12 21.87
CA LEU A 82 -12.97 -7.07 23.00
C LEU A 82 -12.94 -5.71 23.71
N SER A 83 -11.80 -5.03 23.72
CA SER A 83 -11.59 -3.77 24.44
C SER A 83 -11.87 -2.57 23.55
N ARG A 84 -12.76 -1.66 23.97
CA ARG A 84 -13.05 -0.43 23.24
C ARG A 84 -11.81 0.46 23.05
N PRO A 85 -11.01 0.78 24.10
CA PRO A 85 -9.77 1.53 23.92
C PRO A 85 -8.83 0.94 22.87
N ASN A 86 -8.71 -0.39 22.81
CA ASN A 86 -7.86 -1.05 21.82
C ASN A 86 -8.44 -0.94 20.39
N ARG A 87 -9.77 -1.02 20.23
CA ARG A 87 -10.42 -0.79 18.94
C ARG A 87 -10.20 0.64 18.46
N ASP A 88 -10.31 1.63 19.34
CA ASP A 88 -10.09 3.04 19.01
C ASP A 88 -8.62 3.29 18.59
N MET A 89 -7.67 2.67 19.30
CA MET A 89 -6.24 2.70 18.93
C MET A 89 -5.99 2.06 17.56
N LEU A 90 -6.59 0.91 17.27
CA LEU A 90 -6.49 0.26 15.95
C LEU A 90 -7.15 1.09 14.85
N TYR A 91 -8.26 1.76 15.16
CA TYR A 91 -8.92 2.68 14.24
C TYR A 91 -8.02 3.87 13.90
N GLU A 92 -7.39 4.48 14.91
CA GLU A 92 -6.46 5.59 14.71
C GLU A 92 -5.22 5.18 13.90
N ASP A 93 -4.68 3.97 14.11
CA ASP A 93 -3.57 3.49 13.27
C ASP A 93 -3.99 3.26 11.81
N LEU A 94 -5.25 2.86 11.60
CA LEU A 94 -5.75 2.54 10.27
C LEU A 94 -6.20 3.78 9.49
N PHE A 95 -6.95 4.68 10.12
CA PHE A 95 -7.63 5.82 9.48
C PHE A 95 -7.12 7.18 9.93
N GLY A 96 -6.35 7.24 11.03
CA GLY A 96 -5.74 8.48 11.50
C GLY A 96 -4.52 8.92 10.69
N SER A 97 -3.70 9.78 11.30
CA SER A 97 -2.51 10.32 10.62
C SER A 97 -1.48 9.23 10.31
N LEU A 98 -0.88 9.28 9.11
CA LEU A 98 0.15 8.31 8.72
C LEU A 98 1.38 8.41 9.61
N ASP A 99 1.82 9.62 9.97
CA ASP A 99 3.00 9.83 10.80
C ASP A 99 2.81 9.33 12.23
N GLY A 100 1.61 9.53 12.81
CA GLY A 100 1.26 8.99 14.12
C GLY A 100 1.29 7.46 14.13
N ALA A 101 0.68 6.81 13.12
CA ALA A 101 0.71 5.36 12.98
C ALA A 101 2.12 4.82 12.72
N TYR A 102 2.92 5.52 11.90
CA TYR A 102 4.27 5.14 11.51
C TYR A 102 5.19 4.93 12.71
N GLY A 103 5.25 5.88 13.65
CA GLY A 103 6.13 5.79 14.82
C GLY A 103 5.76 4.66 15.80
N ARG A 104 4.52 4.18 15.77
CA ARG A 104 4.03 3.11 16.65
C ARG A 104 4.06 1.72 16.00
N SER A 105 4.30 1.63 14.70
CA SER A 105 4.21 0.38 13.93
C SER A 105 5.33 -0.60 14.30
N ALA A 106 4.97 -1.85 14.61
CA ALA A 106 5.93 -2.90 14.95
C ALA A 106 6.91 -3.17 13.78
N LEU A 107 6.38 -3.19 12.55
CA LEU A 107 7.20 -3.40 11.35
C LEU A 107 8.20 -2.27 11.12
N VAL A 108 7.77 -1.03 11.30
CA VAL A 108 8.63 0.15 11.09
C VAL A 108 9.78 0.14 12.09
N GLN A 109 9.47 -0.10 13.37
CA GLN A 109 10.49 -0.20 14.42
C GLN A 109 11.49 -1.33 14.13
N LEU A 110 11.01 -2.48 13.64
CA LEU A 110 11.87 -3.59 13.24
C LEU A 110 12.85 -3.21 12.11
N ILE A 111 12.35 -2.51 11.09
CA ILE A 111 13.17 -2.05 9.95
C ILE A 111 14.18 -0.99 10.41
N GLN A 112 13.75 -0.01 11.21
CA GLN A 112 14.61 1.06 11.74
C GLN A 112 15.70 0.51 12.66
N GLN A 113 15.38 -0.51 13.46
CA GLN A 113 16.33 -1.15 14.37
C GLN A 113 17.46 -1.87 13.61
N TYR A 114 17.12 -2.64 12.58
CA TYR A 114 18.10 -3.53 11.91
C TYR A 114 18.67 -2.99 10.61
N LYS A 115 18.04 -1.97 10.01
CA LYS A 115 18.46 -1.30 8.76
C LYS A 115 18.86 -2.31 7.66
N PRO A 116 17.95 -3.19 7.23
CA PRO A 116 18.26 -4.25 6.28
C PRO A 116 18.57 -3.69 4.89
N ASP A 117 19.61 -4.24 4.24
CA ASP A 117 19.91 -3.99 2.83
C ASP A 117 18.87 -4.70 1.94
N VAL A 118 18.42 -5.89 2.36
CA VAL A 118 17.43 -6.70 1.65
C VAL A 118 16.35 -7.16 2.62
N ILE A 119 15.08 -6.93 2.24
CA ILE A 119 13.92 -7.49 2.93
C ILE A 119 13.31 -8.58 2.04
N VAL A 120 13.20 -9.80 2.57
CA VAL A 120 12.43 -10.86 1.94
C VAL A 120 11.16 -11.10 2.76
N ASP A 121 10.01 -10.79 2.19
CA ASP A 121 8.72 -10.98 2.82
C ASP A 121 8.08 -12.29 2.39
N SER A 122 8.21 -13.32 3.25
CA SER A 122 7.57 -14.63 3.09
C SER A 122 6.27 -14.77 3.89
N ILE A 123 5.73 -13.70 4.47
CA ILE A 123 4.45 -13.73 5.16
C ILE A 123 3.33 -13.82 4.14
N ASN A 124 2.34 -14.69 4.33
CA ASN A 124 1.12 -14.63 3.53
C ASN A 124 0.23 -13.44 3.96
N THR A 125 0.63 -12.21 3.57
CA THR A 125 -0.06 -10.95 3.93
C THR A 125 -1.53 -10.98 3.55
N ALA A 126 -1.86 -11.61 2.43
CA ALA A 126 -3.24 -11.78 2.01
C ALA A 126 -4.02 -12.64 3.01
N THR A 127 -3.50 -13.79 3.47
CA THR A 127 -4.13 -14.58 4.55
C THR A 127 -4.27 -13.74 5.82
N ALA A 128 -3.19 -13.07 6.25
CA ALA A 128 -3.15 -12.31 7.50
C ALA A 128 -4.23 -11.20 7.55
N ILE A 129 -4.46 -10.51 6.43
CA ILE A 129 -5.41 -9.40 6.35
C ILE A 129 -6.84 -9.88 6.02
N SER A 130 -7.02 -10.80 5.06
CA SER A 130 -8.36 -11.16 4.53
C SER A 130 -9.18 -12.09 5.43
N TYR A 131 -8.57 -12.80 6.37
CA TYR A 131 -9.26 -13.79 7.20
C TYR A 131 -10.02 -13.20 8.41
N GLN A 132 -10.35 -11.90 8.35
CA GLN A 132 -11.03 -11.16 9.44
C GLN A 132 -12.57 -11.21 9.39
N ASP A 133 -13.14 -12.09 8.56
CA ASP A 133 -14.58 -12.43 8.54
C ASP A 133 -15.54 -11.25 8.30
N ILE A 134 -15.15 -10.35 7.39
CA ILE A 134 -15.92 -9.15 7.01
C ILE A 134 -17.35 -9.51 6.59
N ALA A 135 -17.56 -10.60 5.84
CA ALA A 135 -18.88 -10.99 5.36
C ALA A 135 -19.85 -11.28 6.52
N SER A 136 -19.40 -11.99 7.55
CA SER A 136 -20.21 -12.26 8.73
C SER A 136 -20.47 -10.99 9.54
N LEU A 137 -19.45 -10.14 9.73
CA LEU A 137 -19.58 -8.86 10.43
C LEU A 137 -20.57 -7.92 9.72
N SER A 138 -20.54 -7.85 8.39
CA SER A 138 -21.47 -7.06 7.59
C SER A 138 -22.90 -7.55 7.74
N LYS A 139 -23.13 -8.87 7.67
CA LYS A 139 -24.46 -9.45 7.87
C LYS A 139 -24.98 -9.18 9.28
N GLN A 140 -24.14 -9.39 10.30
CA GLN A 140 -24.50 -9.10 11.70
C GLN A 140 -24.82 -7.61 11.89
N THR A 141 -24.07 -6.71 11.25
CA THR A 141 -24.36 -5.26 11.31
C THR A 141 -25.74 -4.98 10.72
N TYR A 142 -26.05 -5.55 9.56
CA TYR A 142 -27.35 -5.38 8.93
C TYR A 142 -28.49 -5.92 9.80
N ASP A 143 -28.32 -7.11 10.38
CA ASP A 143 -29.30 -7.72 11.30
C ASP A 143 -29.52 -6.83 12.54
N PHE A 144 -28.46 -6.25 13.11
CA PHE A 144 -28.58 -5.29 14.21
C PHE A 144 -29.28 -3.99 13.80
N LEU A 145 -29.06 -3.48 12.59
CA LEU A 145 -29.77 -2.30 12.09
C LEU A 145 -31.27 -2.57 11.91
N GLN A 146 -31.66 -3.79 11.50
CA GLN A 146 -33.07 -4.18 11.44
C GLN A 146 -33.69 -4.29 12.84
N GLN A 147 -32.97 -4.89 13.80
CA GLN A 147 -33.41 -4.94 15.20
C GLN A 147 -33.55 -3.55 15.81
N LEU A 148 -32.63 -2.63 15.50
CA LEU A 148 -32.67 -1.25 15.97
C LEU A 148 -33.96 -0.55 15.52
N ARG A 149 -34.36 -0.71 14.25
CA ARG A 149 -35.62 -0.16 13.73
C ARG A 149 -36.82 -0.67 14.51
N GLN A 150 -36.91 -1.99 14.73
CA GLN A 150 -37.99 -2.61 15.48
C GLN A 150 -38.06 -2.12 16.94
N ILE A 151 -36.92 -1.98 17.62
CA ILE A 151 -36.88 -1.53 19.02
C ILE A 151 -37.29 -0.05 19.14
N VAL A 152 -36.82 0.80 18.22
CA VAL A 152 -37.19 2.22 18.19
C VAL A 152 -38.70 2.37 17.95
N ASP A 153 -39.27 1.56 17.06
CA ASP A 153 -40.72 1.54 16.80
C ASP A 153 -41.54 1.08 18.03
N HIS A 154 -40.96 0.24 18.89
CA HIS A 154 -41.62 -0.32 20.09
C HIS A 154 -41.24 0.38 21.42
N GLN A 155 -40.41 1.42 21.41
CA GLN A 155 -39.99 2.22 22.58
C GLN A 155 -39.40 1.42 23.77
N ASP A 156 -38.65 0.34 23.51
CA ASP A 156 -38.05 -0.50 24.55
C ASP A 156 -36.61 -0.06 24.90
N LEU A 157 -36.47 0.74 25.97
CA LEU A 157 -35.22 1.39 26.38
C LEU A 157 -34.15 0.43 26.90
N GLU A 158 -34.51 -0.68 27.57
CA GLU A 158 -33.53 -1.64 28.10
C GLU A 158 -32.90 -2.48 26.98
N LYS A 159 -33.71 -2.90 26.01
CA LYS A 159 -33.19 -3.59 24.81
C LYS A 159 -32.32 -2.68 23.95
N LEU A 160 -32.58 -1.37 23.98
CA LEU A 160 -31.79 -0.38 23.24
C LEU A 160 -30.34 -0.31 23.74
N ASP A 161 -30.09 -0.30 25.05
CA ASP A 161 -28.71 -0.22 25.60
C ASP A 161 -27.89 -1.48 25.29
N ALA A 162 -28.49 -2.66 25.47
CA ALA A 162 -27.84 -3.94 25.17
C ALA A 162 -27.54 -4.10 23.66
N LEU A 163 -28.48 -3.70 22.80
CA LEU A 163 -28.27 -3.67 21.35
C LEU A 163 -27.21 -2.63 20.98
N GLY A 164 -27.24 -1.45 21.58
CA GLY A 164 -26.30 -0.36 21.31
C GLY A 164 -24.85 -0.77 21.53
N LYS A 165 -24.55 -1.46 22.63
CA LYS A 165 -23.20 -2.01 22.91
C LYS A 165 -22.76 -3.04 21.87
N SER A 166 -23.66 -3.97 21.51
CA SER A 166 -23.37 -5.03 20.54
C SER A 166 -23.17 -4.45 19.13
N LEU A 167 -23.98 -3.46 18.76
CA LEU A 167 -23.90 -2.74 17.50
C LEU A 167 -22.60 -1.92 17.41
N GLU A 168 -22.25 -1.15 18.45
CA GLU A 168 -20.97 -0.41 18.50
C GLU A 168 -19.80 -1.36 18.30
N GLN A 169 -19.72 -2.43 19.10
CA GLN A 169 -18.61 -3.37 18.99
C GLN A 169 -18.51 -3.98 17.59
N ASN A 170 -19.64 -4.35 16.99
CA ASN A 170 -19.67 -4.96 15.67
C ASN A 170 -19.28 -3.96 14.56
N VAL A 171 -19.80 -2.73 14.61
CA VAL A 171 -19.47 -1.66 13.65
C VAL A 171 -17.99 -1.27 13.77
N SER A 172 -17.49 -1.03 14.99
CA SER A 172 -16.09 -0.71 15.23
C SER A 172 -15.17 -1.82 14.72
N THR A 173 -15.53 -3.09 14.96
CA THR A 173 -14.79 -4.25 14.44
C THR A 173 -14.84 -4.32 12.91
N LEU A 174 -15.99 -4.05 12.30
CA LEU A 174 -16.16 -4.04 10.85
C LEU A 174 -15.29 -2.96 10.18
N LEU A 175 -15.22 -1.76 10.76
CA LEU A 175 -14.41 -0.64 10.24
C LEU A 175 -12.92 -0.98 10.24
N ILE A 176 -12.40 -1.53 11.33
CA ILE A 176 -10.96 -1.89 11.44
C ILE A 176 -10.59 -3.22 10.78
N SER A 177 -11.58 -3.98 10.30
CA SER A 177 -11.37 -5.26 9.60
C SER A 177 -11.32 -5.12 8.08
N GLN A 178 -11.46 -3.91 7.53
CA GLN A 178 -11.43 -3.67 6.09
C GLN A 178 -10.04 -4.01 5.49
N SER A 179 -10.00 -4.93 4.53
CA SER A 179 -8.73 -5.46 4.01
C SER A 179 -7.89 -4.45 3.23
N LEU A 180 -8.52 -3.67 2.34
CA LEU A 180 -7.78 -2.74 1.47
C LEU A 180 -7.15 -1.57 2.25
N PRO A 181 -7.86 -0.88 3.17
CA PRO A 181 -7.24 0.15 4.00
C PRO A 181 -6.03 -0.38 4.79
N GLN A 182 -6.13 -1.59 5.36
CA GLN A 182 -5.02 -2.20 6.10
C GLN A 182 -3.81 -2.47 5.20
N LEU A 183 -4.06 -2.99 4.00
CA LEU A 183 -3.01 -3.26 3.03
C LEU A 183 -2.33 -1.98 2.53
N ILE A 184 -3.11 -0.94 2.18
CA ILE A 184 -2.58 0.36 1.73
C ILE A 184 -1.71 0.97 2.83
N ARG A 185 -2.22 1.01 4.07
CA ARG A 185 -1.48 1.54 5.22
C ARG A 185 -0.17 0.77 5.44
N HIS A 186 -0.23 -0.56 5.38
CA HIS A 186 0.95 -1.42 5.50
C HIS A 186 2.02 -1.11 4.45
N VAL A 187 1.65 -1.02 3.16
CA VAL A 187 2.60 -0.71 2.07
C VAL A 187 3.16 0.71 2.20
N GLN A 188 2.35 1.70 2.58
CA GLN A 188 2.82 3.07 2.82
C GLN A 188 3.89 3.13 3.91
N MET A 189 3.65 2.47 5.06
CA MET A 189 4.61 2.42 6.17
C MET A 189 5.88 1.66 5.78
N LEU A 190 5.73 0.51 5.12
CA LEU A 190 6.85 -0.31 4.65
C LEU A 190 7.75 0.47 3.67
N HIS A 191 7.16 1.13 2.66
CA HIS A 191 7.88 1.97 1.71
C HIS A 191 8.64 3.09 2.41
N LYS A 192 7.97 3.85 3.29
CA LYS A 192 8.59 4.96 4.03
C LYS A 192 9.78 4.48 4.86
N ALA A 193 9.64 3.36 5.57
CA ALA A 193 10.71 2.78 6.38
C ALA A 193 11.90 2.30 5.55
N MET A 194 11.66 1.65 4.42
CA MET A 194 12.72 1.20 3.50
C MET A 194 13.49 2.37 2.89
N CYS A 195 12.81 3.46 2.51
CA CYS A 195 13.44 4.68 2.03
C CYS A 195 14.33 5.32 3.11
N GLU A 196 13.84 5.39 4.36
CA GLU A 196 14.56 5.99 5.49
C GLU A 196 15.86 5.27 5.82
N VAL A 197 15.85 3.93 5.80
CA VAL A 197 17.04 3.12 6.12
C VAL A 197 17.92 2.80 4.92
N GLY A 198 17.48 3.16 3.70
CA GLY A 198 18.22 2.89 2.47
C GLY A 198 18.22 1.43 2.05
N THR A 199 17.14 0.68 2.30
CA THR A 199 16.97 -0.70 1.83
C THR A 199 17.12 -0.75 0.31
N ARG A 200 17.94 -1.67 -0.20
CA ARG A 200 18.21 -1.85 -1.63
C ARG A 200 17.09 -2.61 -2.34
N LEU A 201 16.60 -3.69 -1.73
CA LEU A 201 15.67 -4.63 -2.35
C LEU A 201 14.58 -5.09 -1.38
N TYR A 202 13.35 -5.09 -1.86
CA TYR A 202 12.21 -5.76 -1.26
C TYR A 202 11.73 -6.88 -2.20
N LEU A 203 11.82 -8.12 -1.74
CA LEU A 203 11.32 -9.30 -2.45
C LEU A 203 10.12 -9.89 -1.71
N LYS A 204 8.96 -9.92 -2.38
CA LYS A 204 7.77 -10.57 -1.85
C LYS A 204 7.66 -12.01 -2.35
N ILE A 205 7.43 -12.96 -1.44
CA ILE A 205 6.85 -14.25 -1.79
C ILE A 205 5.32 -14.10 -1.65
N GLY A 206 4.67 -13.91 -2.79
CA GLY A 206 3.25 -13.64 -2.90
C GLY A 206 2.37 -14.89 -2.83
N THR A 207 1.07 -14.69 -3.03
CA THR A 207 0.12 -15.78 -3.23
C THR A 207 -0.87 -15.42 -4.34
N THR A 208 -1.32 -16.43 -5.08
CA THR A 208 -2.46 -16.35 -6.01
C THR A 208 -3.81 -16.52 -5.28
N GLY A 209 -3.79 -16.87 -3.99
CA GLY A 209 -4.98 -17.11 -3.16
C GLY A 209 -5.56 -18.51 -3.32
N THR A 210 -5.75 -18.96 -4.56
CA THR A 210 -6.21 -20.32 -4.93
C THR A 210 -5.06 -21.29 -5.22
N GLY A 211 -3.82 -20.80 -5.12
CA GLY A 211 -2.59 -21.52 -5.47
C GLY A 211 -2.60 -22.06 -6.90
N GLY A 212 -2.93 -21.18 -7.85
CA GLY A 212 -2.86 -21.45 -9.30
C GLY A 212 -4.17 -21.93 -9.91
N MET A 213 -5.11 -22.42 -9.10
CA MET A 213 -6.39 -22.95 -9.60
C MET A 213 -7.38 -21.86 -10.02
N GLY A 214 -8.27 -22.22 -10.95
CA GLY A 214 -9.37 -21.38 -11.42
C GLY A 214 -10.56 -21.27 -10.45
N LEU A 215 -11.65 -20.64 -10.90
CA LEU A 215 -12.86 -20.40 -10.09
C LEU A 215 -13.73 -21.64 -9.87
N ASN A 216 -13.45 -22.74 -10.58
CA ASN A 216 -14.29 -23.94 -10.64
C ASN A 216 -13.93 -25.00 -9.60
N ILE A 217 -12.65 -25.14 -9.22
CA ILE A 217 -12.20 -26.16 -8.25
C ILE A 217 -11.27 -25.49 -7.23
N PRO A 218 -11.79 -25.06 -6.07
CA PRO A 218 -10.97 -24.52 -5.01
C PRO A 218 -10.48 -25.65 -4.09
N TYR A 219 -9.18 -25.98 -4.11
CA TYR A 219 -8.56 -26.76 -3.03
C TYR A 219 -8.51 -25.89 -1.77
N THR A 220 -9.57 -25.98 -0.96
CA THR A 220 -9.78 -25.10 0.22
C THR A 220 -10.11 -25.90 1.47
N HIS A 221 -10.19 -25.19 2.59
CA HIS A 221 -10.56 -25.70 3.91
C HIS A 221 -12.05 -26.14 4.00
N SER A 222 -12.44 -27.12 3.16
CA SER A 222 -13.73 -27.80 3.21
C SER A 222 -14.94 -26.95 2.79
N GLU A 223 -14.84 -26.21 1.69
CA GLU A 223 -15.91 -25.35 1.16
C GLU A 223 -16.37 -25.84 -0.24
N ASP A 224 -17.68 -25.80 -0.52
CA ASP A 224 -18.32 -26.35 -1.74
C ASP A 224 -18.02 -25.53 -3.02
N ARG A 225 -17.80 -24.21 -2.86
CA ARG A 225 -17.43 -23.25 -3.93
C ARG A 225 -16.44 -22.22 -3.35
N PRO A 226 -15.74 -21.42 -4.18
CA PRO A 226 -14.81 -20.43 -3.66
C PRO A 226 -15.53 -19.51 -2.67
N SER A 227 -15.22 -19.60 -1.38
CA SER A 227 -15.88 -18.77 -0.40
C SER A 227 -15.52 -17.30 -0.60
N ALA A 228 -16.36 -16.43 -0.05
CA ALA A 228 -16.03 -15.01 0.06
C ALA A 228 -14.65 -14.79 0.70
N LYS A 229 -14.22 -15.68 1.60
CA LYS A 229 -12.92 -15.62 2.27
C LYS A 229 -11.78 -15.97 1.32
N LEU A 230 -11.90 -17.05 0.55
CA LEU A 230 -10.90 -17.41 -0.46
C LEU A 230 -10.78 -16.31 -1.52
N MET A 231 -11.92 -15.83 -2.03
CA MET A 231 -11.94 -14.77 -3.04
C MET A 231 -11.34 -13.46 -2.50
N SER A 232 -11.58 -13.13 -1.23
CA SER A 232 -10.93 -11.99 -0.58
C SER A 232 -9.41 -12.18 -0.49
N LYS A 233 -8.91 -13.39 -0.19
CA LYS A 233 -7.47 -13.68 -0.21
C LYS A 233 -6.88 -13.47 -1.60
N THR A 234 -7.51 -13.97 -2.65
CA THR A 234 -7.07 -13.73 -4.04
C THR A 234 -7.06 -12.25 -4.38
N ALA A 235 -8.16 -11.53 -4.11
CA ALA A 235 -8.27 -10.10 -4.40
C ALA A 235 -7.20 -9.27 -3.66
N VAL A 236 -6.99 -9.54 -2.36
CA VAL A 236 -5.95 -8.87 -1.56
C VAL A 236 -4.54 -9.24 -2.05
N GLY A 237 -4.32 -10.50 -2.45
CA GLY A 237 -3.04 -10.97 -2.99
C GLY A 237 -2.62 -10.22 -4.26
N PHE A 238 -3.56 -9.92 -5.16
CA PHE A 238 -3.29 -9.13 -6.37
C PHE A 238 -3.37 -7.61 -6.14
N ALA A 239 -4.16 -7.13 -5.18
CA ALA A 239 -4.09 -5.75 -4.73
C ALA A 239 -2.71 -5.42 -4.17
N HIS A 240 -2.07 -6.37 -3.45
CA HIS A 240 -0.70 -6.21 -2.96
C HIS A 240 0.29 -6.10 -4.12
N THR A 241 0.18 -6.96 -5.13
CA THR A 241 0.96 -6.85 -6.38
C THR A 241 0.80 -5.48 -7.04
N GLY A 242 -0.43 -4.97 -7.15
CA GLY A 242 -0.69 -3.63 -7.71
C GLY A 242 -0.06 -2.49 -6.93
N LEU A 243 -0.09 -2.54 -5.59
CA LEU A 243 0.58 -1.56 -4.73
C LEU A 243 2.11 -1.68 -4.81
N MET A 244 2.64 -2.89 -4.92
CA MET A 244 4.07 -3.13 -5.14
C MET A 244 4.54 -2.58 -6.48
N PHE A 245 3.72 -2.66 -7.54
CA PHE A 245 4.02 -2.03 -8.82
C PHE A 245 4.14 -0.50 -8.71
N LEU A 246 3.27 0.16 -7.94
CA LEU A 246 3.42 1.59 -7.66
C LEU A 246 4.72 1.89 -6.89
N MET A 247 5.02 1.08 -5.87
CA MET A 247 6.25 1.20 -5.08
C MET A 247 7.51 1.01 -5.95
N ALA A 248 7.49 0.06 -6.88
CA ALA A 248 8.57 -0.20 -7.84
C ALA A 248 8.88 1.03 -8.69
N ARG A 249 7.85 1.82 -9.05
CA ARG A 249 7.97 3.04 -9.85
C ARG A 249 8.21 4.33 -9.04
N THR A 250 8.15 4.28 -7.71
CA THR A 250 8.28 5.47 -6.85
C THR A 250 9.76 5.79 -6.54
N PRO A 251 10.36 6.87 -7.07
CA PRO A 251 11.80 7.14 -6.97
C PRO A 251 12.37 7.14 -5.55
N ASN A 252 13.68 6.89 -5.45
CA ASN A 252 14.44 6.68 -4.20
C ASN A 252 13.98 5.53 -3.29
N GLY A 253 12.87 4.84 -3.62
CA GLY A 253 12.47 3.60 -2.98
C GLY A 253 13.28 2.40 -3.48
N PRO A 254 13.22 1.27 -2.76
CA PRO A 254 13.98 0.05 -3.10
C PRO A 254 13.60 -0.50 -4.48
N LEU A 255 14.43 -1.42 -4.98
CA LEU A 255 14.00 -2.37 -6.00
C LEU A 255 12.89 -3.24 -5.41
N VAL A 256 11.85 -3.51 -6.19
CA VAL A 256 10.68 -4.26 -5.74
C VAL A 256 10.46 -5.42 -6.70
N LYS A 257 10.44 -6.63 -6.16
CA LYS A 257 10.22 -7.86 -6.92
C LYS A 257 9.19 -8.75 -6.23
N GLU A 258 8.48 -9.57 -6.98
CA GLU A 258 7.53 -10.55 -6.43
C GLU A 258 7.68 -11.90 -7.13
N LEU A 259 7.89 -12.95 -6.34
CA LEU A 259 7.67 -14.32 -6.77
C LEU A 259 6.30 -14.77 -6.24
N LYS A 260 5.41 -15.26 -7.11
CA LYS A 260 4.06 -15.66 -6.71
C LYS A 260 3.82 -17.14 -7.03
N PRO A 261 4.09 -18.07 -6.09
CA PRO A 261 3.85 -19.49 -6.28
C PRO A 261 2.39 -19.79 -6.66
N GLY A 262 2.21 -20.55 -7.74
CA GLY A 262 0.93 -21.01 -8.28
C GLY A 262 0.69 -22.50 -8.05
N ALA A 263 1.25 -23.08 -6.99
CA ALA A 263 1.13 -24.49 -6.63
C ALA A 263 1.11 -24.65 -5.11
N MET A 264 0.81 -25.85 -4.61
CA MET A 264 0.99 -26.16 -3.19
C MET A 264 2.50 -26.11 -2.85
N ILE A 265 2.86 -25.57 -1.68
CA ILE A 265 4.28 -25.48 -1.29
C ILE A 265 4.65 -26.64 -0.38
N GLY A 266 5.33 -27.64 -0.94
CA GLY A 266 5.98 -28.76 -0.27
C GLY A 266 5.21 -29.40 0.90
N TYR A 267 5.96 -30.08 1.77
CA TYR A 267 5.46 -30.56 3.06
C TYR A 267 6.60 -30.63 4.08
N ARG A 268 6.25 -30.52 5.36
CA ARG A 268 7.21 -30.55 6.47
C ARG A 268 7.55 -31.98 6.89
N ARG A 269 6.55 -32.87 6.97
CA ARG A 269 6.73 -34.28 7.33
C ARG A 269 5.50 -35.13 7.03
N VAL A 270 5.72 -36.43 6.87
CA VAL A 270 4.68 -37.46 6.95
C VAL A 270 4.61 -37.97 8.38
N ALA A 271 3.41 -38.10 8.94
CA ALA A 271 3.23 -38.55 10.32
C ALA A 271 1.94 -39.34 10.50
N TYR A 272 1.92 -40.21 11.51
CA TYR A 272 0.71 -40.73 12.10
C TYR A 272 0.47 -40.00 13.42
N LYS A 273 -0.54 -39.12 13.47
CA LYS A 273 -0.77 -38.29 14.66
C LYS A 273 -2.26 -38.04 14.88
N SER A 274 -2.58 -37.56 16.08
CA SER A 274 -3.92 -37.04 16.37
C SER A 274 -4.18 -35.79 15.52
N VAL A 275 -5.26 -35.81 14.74
CA VAL A 275 -5.70 -34.69 13.92
C VAL A 275 -6.12 -33.55 14.85
N LYS A 276 -5.66 -32.33 14.55
CA LYS A 276 -6.02 -31.13 15.32
C LYS A 276 -6.77 -30.15 14.44
N MET A 277 -7.85 -29.58 14.95
CA MET A 277 -8.54 -28.45 14.34
C MET A 277 -8.44 -27.25 15.28
N ARG A 278 -7.89 -26.12 14.79
CA ARG A 278 -7.66 -24.89 15.60
C ARG A 278 -6.90 -25.17 16.92
N GLY A 279 -5.89 -26.03 16.85
CA GLY A 279 -5.06 -26.40 18.00
C GLY A 279 -5.65 -27.44 18.95
N ARG A 280 -6.95 -27.77 18.82
CA ARG A 280 -7.62 -28.78 19.65
C ARG A 280 -7.66 -30.13 18.94
N PRO A 281 -7.47 -31.25 19.66
CA PRO A 281 -7.59 -32.57 19.07
C PRO A 281 -9.03 -32.81 18.59
N GLN A 282 -9.16 -33.40 17.40
CA GLN A 282 -10.42 -33.93 16.90
C GLN A 282 -10.70 -35.30 17.53
N PHE A 283 -11.98 -35.59 17.74
CA PHE A 283 -12.42 -36.85 18.35
C PHE A 283 -13.27 -37.66 17.38
N ARG A 284 -13.19 -38.98 17.53
CA ARG A 284 -14.10 -39.94 16.89
C ARG A 284 -15.29 -40.15 17.81
N TYR A 285 -16.46 -40.22 17.21
CA TYR A 285 -17.73 -40.44 17.89
C TYR A 285 -18.41 -41.68 17.31
N HIS A 286 -19.24 -42.36 18.10
CA HIS A 286 -20.17 -43.34 17.55
C HIS A 286 -21.16 -42.64 16.61
N SER A 287 -21.39 -43.23 15.44
CA SER A 287 -22.38 -42.73 14.50
C SER A 287 -23.78 -42.89 15.07
N GLN A 288 -24.66 -41.94 14.74
CA GLN A 288 -26.08 -42.01 15.04
C GLN A 288 -26.85 -41.80 13.75
N VAL A 289 -27.93 -42.56 13.58
CA VAL A 289 -28.86 -42.36 12.46
C VAL A 289 -29.90 -41.34 12.89
N HIS A 290 -30.04 -40.27 12.12
CA HIS A 290 -31.04 -39.23 12.34
C HIS A 290 -31.98 -39.18 11.14
N ALA A 291 -33.29 -39.12 11.38
CA ALA A 291 -34.28 -38.95 10.32
C ALA A 291 -34.22 -37.51 9.76
N LEU A 292 -34.31 -37.38 8.44
CA LEU A 292 -34.35 -36.08 7.77
C LEU A 292 -35.78 -35.52 7.82
N ASN A 293 -36.11 -34.76 8.86
CA ASN A 293 -37.46 -34.22 9.11
C ASN A 293 -37.59 -32.73 8.73
N GLY A 294 -37.04 -32.34 7.58
CA GLY A 294 -37.12 -30.98 7.02
C GLY A 294 -36.16 -29.96 7.63
N ARG A 295 -35.56 -30.21 8.80
CA ARG A 295 -34.47 -29.38 9.36
C ARG A 295 -33.25 -30.25 9.68
N LEU A 296 -32.10 -29.91 9.09
CA LEU A 296 -30.83 -30.57 9.39
C LEU A 296 -30.06 -29.76 10.43
N MET A 297 -29.75 -30.38 11.56
CA MET A 297 -28.88 -29.78 12.58
C MET A 297 -27.41 -29.94 12.15
N LEU A 298 -26.77 -28.85 11.71
CA LEU A 298 -25.38 -28.88 11.22
C LEU A 298 -24.33 -29.03 12.35
N ARG A 299 -24.70 -28.67 13.58
CA ARG A 299 -23.85 -28.80 14.78
C ARG A 299 -24.72 -29.24 15.95
N GLY A 300 -24.52 -30.46 16.42
CA GLY A 300 -25.17 -30.98 17.61
C GLY A 300 -24.36 -30.70 18.88
N ASP A 301 -24.99 -30.92 20.02
CA ASP A 301 -24.29 -30.99 21.31
C ASP A 301 -23.41 -32.24 21.33
N GLU A 302 -22.08 -32.04 21.40
CA GLU A 302 -21.09 -33.14 21.42
C GLU A 302 -21.33 -34.12 22.56
N ASN A 303 -21.94 -33.68 23.67
CA ASN A 303 -22.22 -34.54 24.82
C ASN A 303 -23.32 -35.58 24.51
N ARG A 304 -24.11 -35.36 23.46
CA ARG A 304 -25.11 -36.34 22.97
C ARG A 304 -24.50 -37.45 22.15
N PHE A 305 -23.20 -37.35 21.81
CA PHE A 305 -22.47 -38.36 21.06
C PHE A 305 -21.46 -39.06 21.95
N GLN A 306 -21.46 -40.39 21.93
CA GLN A 306 -20.48 -41.17 22.68
C GLN A 306 -19.11 -41.03 22.03
N ARG A 307 -18.15 -40.45 22.78
CA ARG A 307 -16.74 -40.30 22.36
C ARG A 307 -16.03 -41.65 22.39
N ILE A 308 -15.42 -42.04 21.27
CA ILE A 308 -14.62 -43.26 21.14
C ILE A 308 -13.15 -42.98 21.53
N GLY A 309 -12.63 -41.83 21.12
CA GLY A 309 -11.24 -41.46 21.34
C GLY A 309 -10.76 -40.38 20.38
N LYS A 310 -9.49 -40.01 20.45
CA LYS A 310 -8.89 -39.02 19.53
C LYS A 310 -8.86 -39.58 18.09
N LEU A 311 -9.21 -38.75 17.12
CA LEU A 311 -9.04 -39.06 15.71
C LEU A 311 -7.56 -39.05 15.38
N HIS A 312 -7.04 -40.21 14.99
CA HIS A 312 -5.68 -40.38 14.50
C HIS A 312 -5.72 -40.73 13.01
N MET A 313 -4.80 -40.17 12.24
CA MET A 313 -4.72 -40.42 10.80
C MET A 313 -3.28 -40.33 10.33
N ALA A 314 -2.93 -41.17 9.36
CA ALA A 314 -1.69 -41.02 8.60
C ALA A 314 -1.90 -39.90 7.56
N GLY A 315 -0.94 -39.01 7.45
CA GLY A 315 -1.06 -37.87 6.56
C GLY A 315 0.20 -37.05 6.45
N VAL A 316 0.09 -35.99 5.66
CA VAL A 316 1.18 -35.09 5.27
C VAL A 316 0.94 -33.73 5.89
N ASP A 317 1.93 -33.23 6.63
CA ASP A 317 1.92 -31.90 7.25
C ASP A 317 2.40 -30.86 6.23
N THR A 318 1.49 -30.13 5.60
CA THR A 318 1.75 -29.16 4.53
C THR A 318 1.96 -27.73 5.06
N GLY A 319 2.23 -27.58 6.37
CA GLY A 319 2.51 -26.27 6.97
C GLY A 319 1.25 -25.42 7.14
N GLU A 320 1.22 -24.23 6.49
CA GLU A 320 0.08 -23.29 6.58
C GLU A 320 -1.23 -23.94 6.11
N ASN A 321 -1.16 -24.85 5.15
CA ASN A 321 -2.34 -25.50 4.57
C ASN A 321 -2.92 -26.62 5.46
N GLY A 322 -2.20 -27.05 6.49
CA GLY A 322 -2.67 -28.00 7.50
C GLY A 322 -2.13 -29.41 7.31
N PHE A 323 -2.93 -30.40 7.71
CA PHE A 323 -2.54 -31.82 7.67
C PHE A 323 -3.51 -32.58 6.78
N PHE A 324 -3.01 -33.13 5.67
CA PHE A 324 -3.80 -33.80 4.65
C PHE A 324 -3.70 -35.32 4.78
N ALA A 325 -4.83 -36.01 4.67
CA ALA A 325 -4.87 -37.45 4.53
C ALA A 325 -4.26 -37.89 3.18
N ARG A 326 -3.94 -39.18 3.05
CA ARG A 326 -3.34 -39.72 1.82
C ARG A 326 -4.13 -39.35 0.56
N GLY A 327 -5.45 -39.56 0.56
CA GLY A 327 -6.30 -39.27 -0.60
C GLY A 327 -6.40 -37.77 -0.93
N GLU A 328 -6.40 -36.90 0.08
CA GLU A 328 -6.38 -35.44 -0.13
C GLU A 328 -5.05 -35.00 -0.75
N PHE A 329 -3.94 -35.55 -0.27
CA PHE A 329 -2.61 -35.28 -0.81
C PHE A 329 -2.48 -35.81 -2.24
N GLU A 330 -2.89 -37.05 -2.51
CA GLU A 330 -2.90 -37.64 -3.86
C GLU A 330 -3.71 -36.78 -4.84
N ALA A 331 -4.90 -36.31 -4.43
CA ALA A 331 -5.75 -35.48 -5.29
C ALA A 331 -5.13 -34.11 -5.60
N ILE A 332 -4.68 -33.38 -4.58
CA ILE A 332 -4.14 -32.02 -4.76
C ILE A 332 -2.85 -32.02 -5.57
N THR A 333 -2.01 -33.05 -5.43
CA THR A 333 -0.73 -33.17 -6.13
C THR A 333 -0.81 -33.92 -7.46
N HIS A 334 -1.99 -34.36 -7.88
CA HIS A 334 -2.14 -35.06 -9.15
C HIS A 334 -1.76 -34.14 -10.32
N ILE A 335 -1.24 -34.71 -11.41
CA ILE A 335 -0.95 -33.98 -12.66
C ILE A 335 -2.21 -33.23 -13.11
N ASN A 336 -2.03 -31.97 -13.55
CA ASN A 336 -3.09 -31.03 -13.94
C ASN A 336 -4.03 -30.61 -12.79
N GLN A 337 -3.67 -30.91 -11.55
CA GLN A 337 -4.28 -30.27 -10.38
C GLN A 337 -3.37 -29.15 -9.89
N MET A 338 -3.47 -28.81 -8.61
CA MET A 338 -2.66 -27.74 -8.03
C MET A 338 -1.17 -28.05 -8.12
N GLU A 339 -0.82 -29.34 -8.12
CA GLU A 339 0.56 -29.83 -8.09
C GLU A 339 1.30 -29.24 -6.88
N PHE A 340 2.61 -29.47 -6.78
CA PHE A 340 3.39 -28.84 -5.72
C PHE A 340 4.77 -28.42 -6.18
N VAL A 341 5.26 -27.36 -5.55
CA VAL A 341 6.60 -26.80 -5.72
C VAL A 341 7.34 -26.89 -4.39
N THR A 342 8.65 -27.09 -4.44
CA THR A 342 9.46 -27.19 -3.23
C THR A 342 9.87 -25.80 -2.72
N PRO A 343 10.01 -25.61 -1.39
CA PRO A 343 10.64 -24.41 -0.81
C PRO A 343 12.03 -24.15 -1.38
N GLU A 344 12.77 -25.20 -1.71
CA GLU A 344 14.11 -25.16 -2.28
C GLU A 344 14.10 -24.46 -3.65
N GLU A 345 13.21 -24.86 -4.57
CA GLU A 345 13.05 -24.21 -5.87
C GLU A 345 12.66 -22.74 -5.72
N ILE A 346 11.71 -22.42 -4.84
CA ILE A 346 11.33 -21.02 -4.57
C ILE A 346 12.54 -20.24 -4.05
N SER A 347 13.33 -20.82 -3.13
CA SER A 347 14.50 -20.16 -2.56
C SER A 347 15.62 -19.92 -3.57
N GLN A 348 15.79 -20.82 -4.54
CA GLN A 348 16.76 -20.66 -5.62
C GLN A 348 16.36 -19.52 -6.54
N GLN A 349 15.08 -19.45 -6.94
CA GLN A 349 14.58 -18.32 -7.73
C GLN A 349 14.69 -17.00 -6.96
N ALA A 350 14.35 -17.00 -5.66
CA ALA A 350 14.51 -15.83 -4.79
C ALA A 350 15.96 -15.35 -4.74
N LEU A 351 16.93 -16.25 -4.58
CA LEU A 351 18.35 -15.92 -4.57
C LEU A 351 18.81 -15.31 -5.90
N LEU A 352 18.39 -15.89 -7.03
CA LEU A 352 18.71 -15.39 -8.36
C LEU A 352 18.14 -13.97 -8.55
N GLU A 353 16.89 -13.75 -8.16
CA GLU A 353 16.26 -12.43 -8.22
C GLU A 353 16.94 -11.40 -7.30
N ILE A 354 17.38 -11.81 -6.11
CA ILE A 354 18.16 -10.98 -5.17
C ILE A 354 19.50 -10.56 -5.78
N LYS A 355 20.17 -11.48 -6.49
CA LYS A 355 21.43 -11.24 -7.21
C LYS A 355 21.25 -10.43 -8.50
N GLY A 356 20.00 -10.17 -8.93
CA GLY A 356 19.70 -9.39 -10.12
C GLY A 356 19.62 -10.20 -11.41
N SER A 357 19.56 -11.54 -11.33
CA SER A 357 19.22 -12.37 -12.49
C SER A 357 17.78 -12.12 -12.93
N ASN A 358 17.49 -12.37 -14.21
CA ASN A 358 16.13 -12.31 -14.74
C ASN A 358 15.61 -13.74 -14.92
N THR A 359 14.81 -14.21 -13.95
CA THR A 359 14.34 -15.61 -13.96
C THR A 359 13.07 -15.80 -14.81
N GLY A 360 12.42 -14.72 -15.20
CA GLY A 360 11.07 -14.76 -15.80
C GLY A 360 9.94 -14.98 -14.79
N TYR A 361 10.24 -15.18 -13.50
CA TYR A 361 9.24 -15.37 -12.44
C TYR A 361 8.96 -14.12 -11.61
N ASP A 362 9.68 -13.01 -11.83
CA ASP A 362 9.36 -11.72 -11.23
C ASP A 362 8.07 -11.15 -11.82
N VAL A 363 6.99 -11.23 -11.04
CA VAL A 363 5.65 -10.75 -11.43
C VAL A 363 5.65 -9.25 -11.67
N ILE A 364 6.45 -8.47 -10.92
CA ILE A 364 6.52 -7.02 -11.09
C ILE A 364 7.15 -6.68 -12.44
N GLY A 365 8.28 -7.30 -12.79
CA GLY A 365 8.88 -7.19 -14.11
C GLY A 365 7.95 -7.68 -15.24
N GLY A 366 7.21 -8.77 -15.00
CA GLY A 366 6.21 -9.27 -15.95
C GLY A 366 5.08 -8.28 -16.24
N ILE A 367 4.52 -7.65 -15.19
CA ILE A 367 3.51 -6.59 -15.34
C ILE A 367 4.11 -5.37 -16.04
N ASP A 368 5.27 -4.89 -15.59
CA ASP A 368 5.90 -3.68 -16.13
C ASP A 368 6.20 -3.80 -17.63
N SER A 369 6.61 -4.98 -18.09
CA SER A 369 6.86 -5.27 -19.51
C SER A 369 5.58 -5.41 -20.35
N SER A 370 4.46 -5.79 -19.73
CA SER A 370 3.20 -6.09 -20.42
C SER A 370 2.25 -4.89 -20.54
N ILE A 371 2.50 -3.79 -19.81
CA ILE A 371 1.65 -2.60 -19.91
C ILE A 371 1.88 -1.81 -21.21
N ILE A 372 0.82 -1.20 -21.74
CA ILE A 372 0.92 -0.31 -22.90
C ILE A 372 1.61 0.99 -22.49
N ASN A 373 2.67 1.35 -23.20
CA ASN A 373 3.47 2.55 -22.99
C ASN A 373 3.03 3.71 -23.92
N PRO A 374 3.39 4.98 -23.63
CA PRO A 374 3.21 6.09 -24.56
C PRO A 374 3.79 5.75 -25.93
N SER A 375 3.06 6.13 -26.99
CA SER A 375 3.46 5.86 -28.37
C SER A 375 3.95 7.13 -29.06
N PHE A 376 4.83 6.96 -30.04
CA PHE A 376 5.27 8.04 -30.90
C PHE A 376 4.08 8.76 -31.57
N ARG A 377 3.10 7.99 -32.07
CA ARG A 377 1.87 8.54 -32.68
C ARG A 377 1.12 9.46 -31.72
N ALA A 378 0.98 9.08 -30.45
CA ALA A 378 0.35 9.95 -29.45
C ALA A 378 1.16 11.24 -29.23
N GLY A 379 2.49 11.15 -29.24
CA GLY A 379 3.38 12.31 -29.19
C GLY A 379 3.20 13.28 -30.36
N VAL A 380 2.98 12.77 -31.58
CA VAL A 380 2.68 13.61 -32.76
C VAL A 380 1.31 14.27 -32.64
N LEU A 381 0.28 13.49 -32.28
CA LEU A 381 -1.10 14.01 -32.13
C LEU A 381 -1.22 15.07 -31.02
N ARG A 382 -0.31 15.05 -30.03
CA ARG A 382 -0.22 16.08 -28.99
C ARG A 382 -0.09 17.47 -29.61
N GLN A 383 0.78 17.66 -30.61
CA GLN A 383 0.98 18.99 -31.18
C GLN A 383 -0.27 19.47 -31.89
N THR A 384 -0.92 18.61 -32.69
CA THR A 384 -2.19 18.93 -33.35
C THR A 384 -3.29 19.33 -32.36
N ALA A 385 -3.35 18.66 -31.21
CA ALA A 385 -4.31 19.01 -30.16
C ALA A 385 -4.00 20.37 -29.52
N LEU A 386 -2.73 20.66 -29.23
CA LEU A 386 -2.29 21.94 -28.67
C LEU A 386 -2.54 23.10 -29.65
N ASP A 387 -2.23 22.92 -30.94
CA ASP A 387 -2.46 23.93 -31.96
C ASP A 387 -3.95 24.26 -32.09
N LYS A 388 -4.81 23.24 -32.00
CA LYS A 388 -6.27 23.43 -32.01
C LYS A 388 -6.76 24.16 -30.75
N LEU A 389 -6.21 23.85 -29.58
CA LEU A 389 -6.53 24.55 -28.34
C LEU A 389 -6.13 26.03 -28.43
N ALA A 390 -4.93 26.33 -28.90
CA ALA A 390 -4.45 27.71 -29.07
C ALA A 390 -5.38 28.53 -29.98
N ARG A 391 -5.84 27.96 -31.11
CA ARG A 391 -6.82 28.62 -31.99
C ARG A 391 -8.14 28.91 -31.29
N ILE A 392 -8.65 27.96 -30.49
CA ILE A 392 -9.89 28.15 -29.73
C ILE A 392 -9.72 29.23 -28.67
N GLU A 393 -8.57 29.28 -27.98
CA GLU A 393 -8.25 30.33 -27.00
C GLU A 393 -8.24 31.72 -27.65
N GLU A 394 -7.63 31.85 -28.83
CA GLU A 394 -7.62 33.08 -29.63
C GLU A 394 -9.04 33.48 -30.06
N GLU A 395 -9.83 32.56 -30.62
CA GLU A 395 -11.21 32.81 -31.08
C GLU A 395 -12.15 33.21 -29.94
N THR A 396 -11.94 32.68 -28.74
CA THR A 396 -12.81 32.90 -27.58
C THR A 396 -12.30 33.97 -26.60
N ASN A 397 -11.11 34.52 -26.85
CA ASN A 397 -10.40 35.41 -25.94
C ASN A 397 -10.37 34.86 -24.50
N SER A 398 -10.08 33.56 -24.36
CA SER A 398 -10.08 32.84 -23.08
C SER A 398 -8.73 32.21 -22.77
N HIS A 399 -8.53 31.79 -21.52
CA HIS A 399 -7.29 31.13 -21.07
C HIS A 399 -7.59 29.74 -20.49
N SER A 400 -7.09 28.69 -21.15
CA SER A 400 -7.21 27.29 -20.72
C SER A 400 -6.06 26.92 -19.79
N VAL A 401 -6.21 27.27 -18.51
CA VAL A 401 -5.14 27.10 -17.50
C VAL A 401 -5.32 25.80 -16.71
N ALA A 402 -6.37 25.71 -15.89
CA ALA A 402 -6.68 24.52 -15.11
C ALA A 402 -8.16 24.46 -14.73
N LEU A 403 -8.70 23.25 -14.59
CA LEU A 403 -10.09 23.01 -14.15
C LEU A 403 -10.19 22.40 -12.74
N GLY A 404 -9.05 22.16 -12.07
CA GLY A 404 -9.03 21.44 -10.79
C GLY A 404 -9.31 19.93 -10.89
N GLN A 405 -9.41 19.38 -12.11
CA GLN A 405 -9.79 17.98 -12.34
C GLN A 405 -8.59 17.02 -12.48
N LEU A 406 -7.40 17.55 -12.77
CA LEU A 406 -6.21 16.76 -13.05
C LEU A 406 -5.16 16.94 -11.95
N GLY A 407 -4.50 15.85 -11.58
CA GLY A 407 -3.30 15.87 -10.75
C GLY A 407 -3.54 16.13 -9.27
N PRO A 408 -2.46 16.19 -8.47
CA PRO A 408 -2.55 16.61 -7.08
C PRO A 408 -3.02 18.09 -7.03
N PRO A 409 -3.64 18.56 -5.93
CA PRO A 409 -4.15 19.93 -5.80
C PRO A 409 -3.13 21.02 -6.18
N GLU A 410 -1.85 20.73 -5.98
CA GLU A 410 -0.68 21.53 -6.35
C GLU A 410 -0.64 21.86 -7.86
N LEU A 411 -1.14 20.99 -8.74
CA LEU A 411 -1.07 21.18 -10.20
C LEU A 411 -1.79 22.47 -10.61
N SER A 412 -3.04 22.65 -10.15
CA SER A 412 -3.85 23.79 -10.56
C SER A 412 -3.27 25.10 -10.03
N LYS A 413 -2.79 25.10 -8.78
CA LYS A 413 -2.03 26.21 -8.19
C LYS A 413 -0.85 26.59 -9.08
N LEU A 414 0.03 25.63 -9.37
CA LEU A 414 1.28 25.89 -10.08
C LEU A 414 1.02 26.38 -11.51
N LEU A 415 -0.03 25.87 -12.17
CA LEU A 415 -0.44 26.33 -13.50
C LEU A 415 -0.92 27.78 -13.47
N TYR A 416 -1.74 28.16 -12.48
CA TYR A 416 -2.21 29.54 -12.36
C TYR A 416 -1.12 30.52 -11.93
N GLU A 417 -0.23 30.14 -11.01
CA GLU A 417 0.92 30.97 -10.64
C GLU A 417 1.86 31.18 -11.84
N ALA A 418 2.17 30.12 -12.58
CA ALA A 418 2.96 30.23 -13.82
C ALA A 418 2.23 31.08 -14.88
N HIS A 419 0.90 30.98 -14.97
CA HIS A 419 0.10 31.76 -15.90
C HIS A 419 0.11 33.26 -15.55
N LEU A 420 -0.02 33.63 -14.27
CA LEU A 420 0.08 35.02 -13.84
C LEU A 420 1.46 35.61 -14.14
N LEU A 421 2.53 34.84 -13.91
CA LEU A 421 3.89 35.24 -14.29
C LEU A 421 4.04 35.38 -15.81
N ARG A 422 3.45 34.47 -16.60
CA ARG A 422 3.43 34.56 -18.08
C ARG A 422 2.75 35.83 -18.56
N LEU A 423 1.57 36.17 -18.03
CA LEU A 423 0.82 37.34 -18.48
C LEU A 423 1.54 38.66 -18.19
N ASN A 424 2.21 38.76 -17.04
CA ASN A 424 2.85 40.02 -16.60
C ASN A 424 4.30 40.16 -17.08
N TYR A 425 5.03 39.05 -17.25
CA TYR A 425 6.48 39.08 -17.50
C TYR A 425 6.93 38.30 -18.74
N GLN A 426 6.10 37.40 -19.28
CA GLN A 426 6.30 36.60 -20.50
C GLN A 426 7.48 35.61 -20.50
N THR A 427 8.67 36.04 -20.09
CA THR A 427 9.92 35.27 -20.12
C THR A 427 10.45 34.98 -18.72
N LEU A 428 11.27 33.92 -18.61
CA LEU A 428 11.95 33.59 -17.35
C LEU A 428 12.87 34.74 -16.88
N GLN A 429 13.52 35.44 -17.83
CA GLN A 429 14.47 36.50 -17.52
C GLN A 429 13.82 37.71 -16.86
N ASN A 430 12.66 38.14 -17.36
CA ASN A 430 11.94 39.29 -16.81
C ASN A 430 11.52 39.04 -15.35
N VAL A 431 11.09 37.82 -15.03
CA VAL A 431 10.77 37.42 -13.65
C VAL A 431 12.01 37.41 -12.76
N LEU A 432 13.17 36.99 -13.28
CA LEU A 432 14.43 36.95 -12.53
C LEU A 432 15.05 38.34 -12.30
N GLN A 433 14.75 39.32 -13.15
CA GLN A 433 15.27 40.69 -13.03
C GLN A 433 14.42 41.59 -12.12
N THR A 434 13.20 41.16 -11.79
CA THR A 434 12.25 41.93 -10.98
C THR A 434 12.34 41.52 -9.51
N PRO A 435 12.41 42.45 -8.53
CA PRO A 435 12.36 42.13 -7.10
C PRO A 435 11.11 41.33 -6.70
N ALA A 436 11.25 40.37 -5.78
CA ALA A 436 10.14 39.50 -5.37
C ALA A 436 8.95 40.25 -4.73
N SER A 437 9.20 41.39 -4.08
CA SER A 437 8.14 42.28 -3.56
C SER A 437 7.35 42.94 -4.69
N GLU A 438 8.04 43.41 -5.73
CA GLU A 438 7.42 44.02 -6.91
C GLU A 438 6.62 42.99 -7.73
N LEU A 439 7.15 41.77 -7.88
CA LEU A 439 6.41 40.63 -8.44
C LEU A 439 5.10 40.41 -7.67
N SER A 440 5.17 40.31 -6.34
CA SER A 440 4.02 40.07 -5.48
C SER A 440 2.94 41.16 -5.63
N GLU A 441 3.35 42.43 -5.59
CA GLU A 441 2.45 43.58 -5.74
C GLU A 441 1.82 43.63 -7.13
N THR A 442 2.60 43.41 -8.19
CA THR A 442 2.13 43.46 -9.58
C THR A 442 1.14 42.33 -9.86
N LEU A 443 1.44 41.09 -9.43
CA LEU A 443 0.53 39.96 -9.60
C LEU A 443 -0.77 40.16 -8.80
N TYR A 444 -0.70 40.76 -7.61
CA TYR A 444 -1.86 41.08 -6.81
C TYR A 444 -2.74 42.19 -7.43
N HIS A 445 -2.12 43.27 -7.91
CA HIS A 445 -2.84 44.31 -8.65
C HIS A 445 -3.52 43.74 -9.90
N PHE A 446 -2.77 42.96 -10.69
CA PHE A 446 -3.29 42.34 -11.90
C PHE A 446 -4.50 41.43 -11.65
N ILE A 447 -4.44 40.55 -10.63
CA ILE A 447 -5.57 39.67 -10.33
C ILE A 447 -6.77 40.42 -9.74
N MET A 448 -6.53 41.58 -9.13
CA MET A 448 -7.60 42.42 -8.60
C MET A 448 -8.33 43.21 -9.69
N GLU A 449 -7.61 43.63 -10.73
CA GLU A 449 -8.19 44.27 -11.91
C GLU A 449 -8.83 43.24 -12.86
N ASN A 450 -8.27 42.03 -12.97
CA ASN A 450 -8.78 40.98 -13.84
C ASN A 450 -9.83 40.10 -13.14
N GLU A 451 -11.08 40.56 -13.11
CA GLU A 451 -12.21 39.85 -12.49
C GLU A 451 -12.43 38.44 -13.09
N LEU A 452 -12.33 38.31 -14.41
CA LEU A 452 -12.56 37.03 -15.10
C LEU A 452 -11.58 35.97 -14.61
N LEU A 453 -10.28 36.27 -14.59
CA LEU A 453 -9.27 35.31 -14.15
C LEU A 453 -9.41 35.00 -12.65
N ARG A 454 -9.67 36.01 -11.81
CA ARG A 454 -9.90 35.82 -10.37
C ARG A 454 -11.08 34.91 -10.07
N THR A 455 -12.20 35.11 -10.75
CA THR A 455 -13.41 34.31 -10.57
C THR A 455 -13.24 32.90 -11.12
N GLN A 456 -12.51 32.71 -12.22
CA GLN A 456 -12.16 31.38 -12.74
C GLN A 456 -11.35 30.56 -11.73
N ILE A 457 -10.25 31.12 -11.20
CA ILE A 457 -9.38 30.47 -10.21
C ILE A 457 -10.19 30.04 -8.99
N THR A 458 -10.97 30.97 -8.43
CA THR A 458 -11.73 30.72 -7.20
C THR A 458 -12.91 29.75 -7.39
N SER A 459 -13.52 29.70 -8.58
CA SER A 459 -14.65 28.80 -8.88
C SER A 459 -14.25 27.32 -8.93
N ILE A 460 -13.01 27.02 -9.33
CA ILE A 460 -12.50 25.64 -9.33
C ILE A 460 -12.06 25.15 -7.95
N GLY A 461 -12.21 25.98 -6.91
CA GLY A 461 -11.85 25.64 -5.53
C GLY A 461 -10.39 25.93 -5.17
N VAL A 462 -9.70 26.75 -5.97
CA VAL A 462 -8.34 27.20 -5.69
C VAL A 462 -8.42 28.64 -5.18
N PRO A 463 -8.21 28.89 -3.87
CA PRO A 463 -8.22 30.25 -3.36
C PRO A 463 -6.88 30.96 -3.65
N ILE A 464 -6.90 32.30 -3.58
CA ILE A 464 -5.74 33.17 -3.82
C ILE A 464 -5.37 33.84 -2.49
N LEU A 465 -4.15 33.60 -2.02
CA LEU A 465 -3.60 34.21 -0.82
C LEU A 465 -2.95 35.55 -1.17
N ALA A 466 -3.38 36.62 -0.52
CA ALA A 466 -2.88 37.97 -0.75
C ALA A 466 -1.43 38.15 -0.26
N PRO A 467 -0.72 39.21 -0.71
CA PRO A 467 0.66 39.50 -0.32
C PRO A 467 0.91 39.59 1.19
N ASP A 468 -0.09 40.05 1.95
CA ASP A 468 -0.02 40.18 3.41
C ASP A 468 -0.09 38.84 4.15
N GLY A 469 -0.45 37.76 3.45
CA GLY A 469 -0.67 36.43 4.03
C GLY A 469 -1.86 36.33 4.99
N LYS A 470 -2.68 37.38 5.09
CA LYS A 470 -3.83 37.47 6.01
C LYS A 470 -5.17 37.43 5.27
N GLN A 471 -5.19 37.85 4.01
CA GLN A 471 -6.41 37.88 3.21
C GLN A 471 -6.44 36.72 2.21
N LEU A 472 -7.59 36.06 2.11
CA LEU A 472 -7.81 34.94 1.20
C LEU A 472 -9.00 35.26 0.29
N ILE A 473 -8.73 35.40 -1.01
CA ILE A 473 -9.77 35.53 -2.03
C ILE A 473 -10.23 34.12 -2.38
N ARG A 474 -11.50 33.80 -2.14
CA ARG A 474 -12.03 32.44 -2.26
C ARG A 474 -13.38 32.39 -2.97
N GLY A 475 -13.67 31.24 -3.55
CA GLY A 475 -14.99 30.90 -4.09
C GLY A 475 -15.87 30.19 -3.05
N PRO A 476 -17.02 29.65 -3.46
CA PRO A 476 -17.94 28.95 -2.56
C PRO A 476 -17.33 27.66 -1.97
N ARG A 477 -16.34 27.07 -2.65
CA ARG A 477 -15.60 25.89 -2.19
C ARG A 477 -14.10 26.16 -2.19
N ILE A 478 -13.39 25.42 -1.36
CA ILE A 478 -11.92 25.38 -1.32
C ILE A 478 -11.52 23.90 -1.32
N ASN A 479 -10.57 23.52 -2.18
CA ASN A 479 -10.13 22.13 -2.30
C ASN A 479 -9.09 21.75 -1.23
N ILE A 480 -8.30 22.72 -0.75
CA ILE A 480 -7.27 22.54 0.26
C ILE A 480 -7.54 23.46 1.46
N PRO A 481 -7.63 22.95 2.69
CA PRO A 481 -7.34 21.57 3.09
C PRO A 481 -8.39 20.57 2.62
N GLU A 482 -7.91 19.36 2.34
CA GLU A 482 -8.78 18.18 2.21
C GLU A 482 -9.32 17.87 3.61
N SER A 483 -10.59 18.21 3.83
CA SER A 483 -11.28 17.95 5.10
C SER A 483 -12.64 17.35 4.81
N ILE A 484 -13.01 16.35 5.61
CA ILE A 484 -14.39 15.86 5.67
C ILE A 484 -15.30 16.79 6.47
N TYR A 485 -14.70 17.71 7.23
CA TYR A 485 -15.38 18.72 8.02
C TYR A 485 -15.59 19.99 7.20
N ARG A 486 -16.71 20.68 7.45
CA ARG A 486 -17.05 21.93 6.77
C ARG A 486 -16.13 23.10 7.15
N GLU A 487 -15.52 23.02 8.32
CA GLU A 487 -14.68 24.05 8.91
C GLU A 487 -13.40 23.43 9.46
N VAL A 488 -12.33 24.21 9.44
CA VAL A 488 -11.00 23.85 9.94
C VAL A 488 -10.44 25.03 10.74
N GLU A 489 -9.64 24.74 11.75
CA GLU A 489 -9.01 25.78 12.57
C GLU A 489 -7.89 26.50 11.79
N LEU A 490 -7.93 27.83 11.78
CA LEU A 490 -6.92 28.66 11.12
C LEU A 490 -5.68 28.81 12.01
N THR A 491 -4.60 28.14 11.67
CA THR A 491 -3.27 28.32 12.29
C THR A 491 -2.29 28.90 11.27
N PRO A 492 -1.29 29.71 11.68
CA PRO A 492 -0.25 30.20 10.76
C PRO A 492 0.47 29.06 10.01
N GLU A 493 0.74 27.96 10.70
CA GLU A 493 1.34 26.75 10.15
C GLU A 493 0.41 26.08 9.13
N GLY A 494 -0.88 26.01 9.44
CA GLY A 494 -1.92 25.51 8.54
C GLY A 494 -2.00 26.33 7.26
N VAL A 495 -2.11 27.66 7.37
CA VAL A 495 -2.13 28.58 6.22
C VAL A 495 -0.90 28.39 5.33
N ASN A 496 0.30 28.29 5.93
CA ASN A 496 1.52 28.05 5.16
C ASN A 496 1.49 26.70 4.43
N SER A 497 1.08 25.62 5.12
CA SER A 497 0.99 24.28 4.54
C SER A 497 -0.03 24.22 3.41
N TRP A 498 -1.22 24.79 3.60
CA TRP A 498 -2.29 24.80 2.61
C TRP A 498 -1.96 25.67 1.42
N ALA A 499 -1.33 26.83 1.66
CA ALA A 499 -0.83 27.68 0.60
C ALA A 499 0.20 26.94 -0.25
N GLN A 500 1.18 26.27 0.37
CA GLN A 500 2.16 25.45 -0.35
C GLN A 500 1.48 24.36 -1.19
N LYS A 501 0.45 23.70 -0.64
CA LYS A 501 -0.23 22.54 -1.23
C LYS A 501 -1.21 22.89 -2.36
N GLY A 502 -1.94 24.00 -2.30
CA GLY A 502 -3.00 24.20 -3.30
C GLY A 502 -3.65 25.57 -3.39
N TRP A 503 -3.11 26.59 -2.74
CA TRP A 503 -3.60 27.97 -2.94
C TRP A 503 -2.64 28.72 -3.86
N VAL A 504 -3.17 29.56 -4.74
CA VAL A 504 -2.34 30.50 -5.50
C VAL A 504 -1.76 31.48 -4.49
N ASP A 505 -0.45 31.44 -4.30
CA ASP A 505 0.25 32.17 -3.24
C ASP A 505 0.95 33.39 -3.83
N LEU A 506 0.38 34.57 -3.58
CA LEU A 506 0.92 35.83 -4.09
C LEU A 506 1.90 36.50 -3.14
N ARG A 507 2.32 35.84 -2.05
CA ARG A 507 3.29 36.43 -1.12
C ARG A 507 4.67 36.58 -1.76
N PRO A 508 5.47 37.57 -1.34
CA PRO A 508 6.85 37.72 -1.82
C PRO A 508 7.71 36.47 -1.63
N SER A 509 7.44 35.69 -0.58
CA SER A 509 8.13 34.41 -0.33
C SER A 509 7.92 33.38 -1.44
N ASN A 510 6.69 33.25 -1.97
CA ASN A 510 6.40 32.32 -3.07
C ASN A 510 6.95 32.85 -4.40
N CYS A 511 6.93 34.18 -4.62
CA CYS A 511 7.60 34.80 -5.77
C CYS A 511 9.09 34.47 -5.79
N LYS A 512 9.75 34.50 -4.63
CA LYS A 512 11.14 34.06 -4.49
C LYS A 512 11.33 32.58 -4.82
N THR A 513 10.43 31.70 -4.37
CA THR A 513 10.45 30.27 -4.77
C THR A 513 10.31 30.10 -6.29
N TRP A 514 9.47 30.90 -6.95
CA TRP A 514 9.37 30.90 -8.42
C TRP A 514 10.65 31.38 -9.10
N GLN A 515 11.32 32.41 -8.57
CA GLN A 515 12.62 32.85 -9.06
C GLN A 515 13.68 31.74 -8.91
N GLU A 516 13.74 31.06 -7.78
CA GLU A 516 14.65 29.91 -7.56
C GLU A 516 14.38 28.76 -8.54
N ARG A 517 13.10 28.49 -8.86
CA ARG A 517 12.70 27.51 -9.89
C ARG A 517 13.16 27.93 -11.29
N PHE A 518 12.89 29.17 -11.69
CA PHE A 518 13.26 29.69 -13.01
C PHE A 518 14.78 29.84 -13.16
N GLU A 519 15.50 30.13 -12.07
CA GLU A 519 16.95 30.16 -12.10
C GLU A 519 17.52 28.76 -12.36
N ARG A 520 16.97 27.72 -11.73
CA ARG A 520 17.35 26.32 -12.01
C ARG A 520 17.05 25.94 -13.47
N MET A 521 15.89 26.31 -14.01
CA MET A 521 15.55 26.10 -15.42
C MET A 521 16.55 26.81 -16.35
N ARG A 522 16.84 28.09 -16.13
CA ARG A 522 17.77 28.88 -16.96
C ARG A 522 19.20 28.32 -16.93
N ARG A 523 19.69 27.89 -15.75
CA ARG A 523 21.01 27.25 -15.61
C ARG A 523 21.12 26.00 -16.48
N THR A 524 20.04 25.24 -16.64
CA THR A 524 20.04 24.02 -17.45
C THR A 524 20.01 24.29 -18.95
N GLN A 525 19.42 25.40 -19.39
CA GLN A 525 19.43 25.86 -20.78
C GLN A 525 20.84 26.22 -21.25
N HIS A 526 21.64 26.88 -20.42
CA HIS A 526 23.01 27.30 -20.77
C HIS A 526 23.98 26.10 -20.96
N MET A 527 23.70 24.96 -20.33
CA MET A 527 24.47 23.72 -20.53
C MET A 527 24.22 23.09 -21.91
N LEU A 528 23.12 23.44 -22.58
CA LEU A 528 22.75 22.90 -23.88
C LEU A 528 23.65 23.42 -25.01
N HIS A 529 23.93 24.72 -24.97
CA HIS A 529 24.77 25.40 -25.96
C HIS A 529 26.23 24.98 -25.92
N THR A 530 26.70 24.37 -24.82
CA THR A 530 28.11 24.03 -24.60
C THR A 530 28.43 22.53 -24.75
N ARG A 531 27.43 21.64 -24.75
CA ARG A 531 27.64 20.17 -24.68
C ARG A 531 26.83 19.33 -25.69
N GLY A 532 26.14 19.95 -26.65
CA GLY A 532 25.44 19.25 -27.73
C GLY A 532 24.29 18.35 -27.25
N THR A 533 23.87 17.36 -28.05
CA THR A 533 22.68 16.52 -27.77
C THR A 533 22.75 15.72 -26.46
N SER A 534 23.96 15.40 -25.98
CA SER A 534 24.20 14.69 -24.70
C SER A 534 23.79 15.48 -23.44
N SER A 535 23.55 16.78 -23.59
CA SER A 535 23.16 17.70 -22.51
C SER A 535 21.65 17.85 -22.33
N VAL A 536 20.86 17.30 -23.26
CA VAL A 536 19.40 17.27 -23.16
C VAL A 536 19.04 16.16 -22.18
N THR A 537 18.64 16.53 -20.97
CA THR A 537 18.20 15.60 -19.93
C THR A 537 16.81 16.00 -19.47
N MET A 538 16.20 15.21 -18.57
CA MET A 538 14.93 15.60 -17.92
C MET A 538 15.03 16.91 -17.11
N LYS A 539 16.26 17.33 -16.77
CA LYS A 539 16.53 18.61 -16.09
C LYS A 539 16.52 19.79 -17.05
N THR A 540 16.54 19.58 -18.35
CA THR A 540 16.69 20.67 -19.33
C THR A 540 15.33 21.29 -19.64
N TYR A 541 15.20 22.59 -19.36
CA TYR A 541 14.09 23.40 -19.87
C TYR A 541 14.55 24.12 -21.15
N LEU A 542 13.83 23.92 -22.26
CA LEU A 542 14.22 24.43 -23.59
C LEU A 542 13.62 25.82 -23.93
N PRO A 543 12.35 26.13 -23.59
CA PRO A 543 11.79 27.45 -23.92
C PRO A 543 12.41 28.59 -23.10
N GLU A 544 12.46 29.79 -23.68
CA GLU A 544 12.72 31.02 -22.93
C GLU A 544 11.42 31.67 -22.41
N THR A 545 10.31 31.38 -23.10
CA THR A 545 8.96 31.79 -22.74
C THR A 545 8.41 30.92 -21.60
N ILE A 546 7.50 31.48 -20.81
CA ILE A 546 6.81 30.75 -19.76
C ILE A 546 5.69 29.89 -20.38
N GLU A 547 6.05 28.69 -20.83
CA GLU A 547 5.07 27.67 -21.25
C GLU A 547 4.53 26.94 -20.02
N ILE A 548 3.38 27.38 -19.51
CA ILE A 548 2.82 26.96 -18.20
C ILE A 548 2.82 25.43 -18.01
N GLY A 549 2.38 24.67 -19.01
CA GLY A 549 2.34 23.21 -18.93
C GLY A 549 3.74 22.58 -18.87
N SER A 550 4.69 23.12 -19.65
CA SER A 550 6.08 22.66 -19.66
C SER A 550 6.81 23.03 -18.36
N VAL A 551 6.56 24.22 -17.83
CA VAL A 551 7.10 24.68 -16.54
C VAL A 551 6.65 23.74 -15.43
N VAL A 552 5.35 23.48 -15.31
CA VAL A 552 4.83 22.63 -14.23
C VAL A 552 5.23 21.16 -14.41
N ALA A 553 5.26 20.66 -15.66
CA ALA A 553 5.80 19.32 -15.93
C ALA A 553 7.27 19.20 -15.52
N TRP A 554 8.10 20.23 -15.78
CA TRP A 554 9.48 20.25 -15.33
C TRP A 554 9.58 20.23 -13.80
N LEU A 555 8.74 20.99 -13.10
CA LEU A 555 8.68 20.97 -11.63
C LEU A 555 8.30 19.57 -11.11
N PHE A 556 7.29 18.92 -11.69
CA PHE A 556 6.92 17.57 -11.30
C PHE A 556 8.04 16.56 -11.53
N ASN A 557 8.78 16.67 -12.64
CA ASN A 557 9.91 15.78 -12.91
C ASN A 557 11.11 16.01 -11.97
N ASN A 558 11.39 17.26 -11.59
CA ASN A 558 12.66 17.62 -10.94
C ASN A 558 12.53 17.94 -9.45
N ASP A 559 11.42 18.56 -9.02
CA ASP A 559 11.16 18.90 -7.61
C ASP A 559 10.42 17.76 -6.89
N TYR A 560 9.41 17.19 -7.56
CA TYR A 560 8.60 16.10 -7.00
C TYR A 560 9.08 14.71 -7.42
N GLN A 561 10.04 14.63 -8.34
CA GLN A 561 10.57 13.37 -8.87
C GLN A 561 9.46 12.43 -9.38
N GLY A 562 8.42 13.00 -10.00
CA GLY A 562 7.25 12.27 -10.51
C GLY A 562 7.45 11.63 -11.89
N TYR A 563 8.66 11.16 -12.21
CA TYR A 563 8.93 10.52 -13.50
C TYR A 563 8.52 9.04 -13.50
N ARG A 564 8.19 8.53 -14.68
CA ARG A 564 7.47 7.27 -14.85
C ARG A 564 8.30 6.01 -14.57
N ILE A 565 9.59 6.04 -14.88
CA ILE A 565 10.50 4.90 -14.83
C ILE A 565 11.76 5.33 -14.09
N LYS A 566 12.19 4.53 -13.11
CA LYS A 566 13.40 4.74 -12.31
C LYS A 566 14.68 4.48 -13.09
#